data_AF-A0A2K3LR62-F1
#
_entry.id   AF-A0A2K3LR62-F1
#
_cell.length_a   1.000
_cell.length_b   1.000
_cell.length_c   1.000
_cell.angle_alpha   90.00
_cell.angle_beta   90.00
_cell.angle_gamma   90.00
#
_symmetry.space_group_name_H-M   'P 1'
#
loop_
_entity.id
_entity.type
_entity.pdbx_description
1 polymer ?
#
loop_
_entity_poly.entity_id
_entity_poly.type
_entity_poly.pdbx_seq_one_letter_code
_entity_poly.pdbx_strand_id
1 'polypeptide(L)'
;MRGLTATTSSSQPDLTSLFRLAAHESRKSRMQGRILRVILFYCRSNVRPQHQWPVNQKLFTLDVMYLHDKPGPDNCPQEVYDTLVEALEHVTEYEGYILESGQGLARVLFRHVLILLSHPQQRCVQEYIDIPKSLAKKAPQVEPMAIEDNSPVPVSSQ
;
A
#
# COMPACT_ATOMS: atom_id res chain seq x y z
N MET A 1 29.94 -3.38 -6.69
CA MET A 1 28.48 -3.51 -6.46
C MET A 1 28.26 -4.87 -5.80
N ARG A 2 27.90 -4.96 -4.52
CA ARG A 2 27.57 -6.24 -3.88
C ARG A 2 26.14 -6.61 -4.30
N GLY A 3 25.99 -7.62 -5.16
CA GLY A 3 24.68 -8.14 -5.54
C GLY A 3 24.08 -8.93 -4.38
N LEU A 4 22.83 -8.63 -4.02
CA LEU A 4 22.02 -9.48 -3.15
C LEU A 4 21.50 -10.63 -4.01
N THR A 5 22.18 -11.77 -3.99
CA THR A 5 21.67 -13.01 -4.62
C THR A 5 20.66 -13.66 -3.69
N ALA A 6 19.49 -14.02 -4.21
CA ALA A 6 18.49 -14.78 -3.46
C ALA A 6 19.09 -16.14 -3.10
N THR A 7 19.26 -16.41 -1.81
CA THR A 7 19.66 -17.74 -1.34
C THR A 7 18.51 -18.71 -1.59
N THR A 8 18.84 -19.91 -2.08
CA THR A 8 17.92 -21.01 -2.39
C THR A 8 16.96 -21.33 -1.25
N SER A 9 15.72 -21.72 -1.61
CA SER A 9 14.60 -22.17 -0.74
C SER A 9 14.74 -21.76 0.73
N SER A 10 14.35 -20.53 1.05
CA SER A 10 14.32 -20.09 2.43
C SER A 10 13.27 -20.87 3.21
N SER A 11 13.67 -21.29 4.41
CA SER A 11 12.82 -21.85 5.47
C SER A 11 11.57 -21.01 5.69
N GLN A 12 10.62 -21.54 6.47
CA GLN A 12 9.44 -20.81 6.88
C GLN A 12 9.81 -19.39 7.37
N PRO A 13 9.22 -18.32 6.80
CA PRO A 13 9.59 -16.96 7.15
C PRO A 13 9.09 -16.65 8.56
N ASP A 14 10.02 -16.62 9.51
CA ASP A 14 9.76 -16.25 10.90
C ASP A 14 10.00 -14.76 11.13
N LEU A 15 8.92 -14.01 11.37
CA LEU A 15 8.96 -12.58 11.67
C LEU A 15 9.34 -12.31 13.14
N THR A 16 9.44 -13.32 14.00
CA THR A 16 9.75 -13.13 15.43
C THR A 16 11.06 -12.38 15.63
N SER A 17 12.11 -12.77 14.91
CA SER A 17 13.42 -12.12 15.01
C SER A 17 13.39 -10.68 14.49
N LEU A 18 12.62 -10.43 13.42
CA LEU A 18 12.39 -9.08 12.90
C LEU A 18 11.67 -8.21 13.95
N PHE A 19 10.63 -8.74 14.59
CA PHE A 19 9.86 -8.01 15.61
C PHE A 19 10.70 -7.73 16.86
N ARG A 20 11.52 -8.67 17.32
CA ARG A 20 12.47 -8.45 18.42
C ARG A 20 13.44 -7.32 18.10
N LEU A 21 14.01 -7.32 16.90
CA LEU A 21 14.93 -6.27 16.45
C LEU A 21 14.22 -4.91 16.35
N ALA A 22 13.05 -4.87 15.71
CA ALA A 22 12.26 -3.64 15.58
C ALA A 22 11.86 -3.08 16.95
N ALA A 23 11.42 -3.93 17.89
CA ALA A 23 11.10 -3.50 19.25
C ALA A 23 12.31 -2.94 20.01
N HIS A 24 13.49 -3.53 19.84
CA HIS A 24 14.74 -3.00 20.39
C HIS A 24 15.07 -1.62 19.80
N GLU A 25 15.08 -1.50 18.47
CA GLU A 25 15.38 -0.24 17.79
C GLU A 25 14.33 0.84 18.04
N SER A 26 13.07 0.45 18.27
CA SER A 26 12.00 1.39 18.61
C SER A 26 12.23 2.02 19.98
N ARG A 27 12.57 1.22 21.00
CA ARG A 27 12.93 1.74 22.33
C ARG A 27 14.08 2.75 22.24
N LYS A 28 15.11 2.45 21.43
CA LYS A 28 16.23 3.36 21.19
C LYS A 28 15.81 4.64 20.45
N SER A 29 14.96 4.52 19.45
CA SER A 29 14.41 5.64 18.70
C SER A 29 13.60 6.58 19.61
N ARG A 30 12.80 6.02 20.51
CA ARG A 30 11.94 6.76 21.44
C ARG A 30 12.74 7.56 22.47
N MET A 31 13.88 7.03 22.94
CA MET A 31 14.83 7.79 23.78
C MET A 31 15.37 9.04 23.07
N GLN A 32 15.28 9.11 21.75
CA GLN A 32 15.72 10.25 20.93
C GLN A 32 14.53 11.06 20.38
N GLY A 33 13.32 10.85 20.90
CA GLY A 33 12.12 11.54 20.45
C GLY A 33 11.64 11.16 19.05
N ARG A 34 12.00 9.95 18.56
CA ARG A 34 11.62 9.44 17.23
C ARG A 34 10.74 8.20 17.34
N ILE A 35 9.90 7.97 16.34
CA ILE A 35 9.15 6.72 16.17
C ILE A 35 9.88 5.78 15.21
N LEU A 36 9.70 4.48 15.37
CA LEU A 36 10.17 3.48 14.41
C LEU A 36 8.98 2.94 13.60
N ARG A 37 9.18 2.89 12.28
CA ARG A 37 8.25 2.29 11.33
C ARG A 37 8.97 1.23 10.51
N VAL A 38 8.34 0.08 10.35
CA VAL A 38 8.80 -1.03 9.52
C VAL A 38 7.84 -1.18 8.35
N ILE A 39 8.38 -1.23 7.13
CA ILE A 39 7.59 -1.51 5.91
C ILE A 39 8.05 -2.86 5.38
N LEU A 40 7.20 -3.87 5.48
CA LEU A 40 7.47 -5.23 5.03
C LEU A 40 6.93 -5.42 3.62
N PHE A 41 7.82 -5.71 2.66
CA PHE A 41 7.44 -6.22 1.35
C PHE A 41 7.45 -7.74 1.38
N TYR A 42 6.27 -8.36 1.34
CA TYR A 42 6.13 -9.81 1.37
C TYR A 42 5.69 -10.31 -0.01
N CYS A 43 6.46 -11.22 -0.60
CA CYS A 43 6.26 -11.65 -2.00
C CYS A 43 5.99 -13.15 -2.18
N ARG A 44 5.90 -13.93 -1.09
CA ARG A 44 5.66 -15.39 -1.16
C ARG A 44 4.16 -15.66 -1.03
N SER A 45 3.55 -16.28 -2.02
CA SER A 45 2.10 -16.57 -1.99
C SER A 45 1.73 -17.95 -1.50
N ASN A 46 2.72 -18.84 -1.33
CA ASN A 46 2.53 -20.23 -0.96
C ASN A 46 3.00 -20.57 0.46
N VAL A 47 3.50 -19.58 1.21
CA VAL A 47 4.02 -19.79 2.55
C VAL A 47 3.52 -18.67 3.46
N ARG A 48 2.90 -19.07 4.57
CA ARG A 48 2.47 -18.16 5.63
C ARG A 48 3.66 -17.75 6.50
N PRO A 49 3.87 -16.44 6.76
CA PRO A 49 4.83 -16.01 7.75
C PRO A 49 4.39 -16.47 9.14
N GLN A 50 5.33 -16.84 9.99
CA GLN A 50 5.06 -17.18 11.38
C GLN A 50 5.65 -16.12 12.30
N HIS A 51 5.06 -15.97 13.48
CA HIS A 51 5.64 -15.17 14.54
C HIS A 51 5.18 -15.67 15.91
N GLN A 52 6.03 -15.47 16.91
CA GLN A 52 5.71 -15.65 18.32
C GLN A 52 5.96 -14.31 19.03
N TRP A 53 4.92 -13.48 19.06
CA TRP A 53 5.00 -12.14 19.65
C TRP A 53 3.92 -11.95 20.71
N PRO A 54 4.22 -11.33 21.87
CA PRO A 54 3.20 -11.03 22.86
C PRO A 54 2.18 -10.01 22.33
N VAL A 55 0.89 -10.31 22.47
CA VAL A 55 -0.23 -9.49 21.95
C VAL A 55 -0.25 -8.04 22.46
N ASN A 56 0.36 -7.79 23.63
CA ASN A 56 0.34 -6.47 24.28
C ASN A 56 1.61 -5.63 24.02
N GLN A 57 2.47 -6.02 23.07
CA GLN A 57 3.72 -5.30 22.77
C GLN A 57 3.65 -4.56 21.43
N LYS A 58 2.91 -3.44 21.41
CA LYS A 58 2.79 -2.54 20.27
C LYS A 58 3.83 -1.41 20.34
N LEU A 59 5.05 -1.72 19.96
CA LEU A 59 6.21 -0.84 20.17
C LEU A 59 6.65 -0.07 18.93
N PHE A 60 6.24 -0.49 17.73
CA PHE A 60 6.59 0.15 16.47
C PHE A 60 5.38 0.09 15.53
N THR A 61 5.41 0.79 14.40
CA THR A 61 4.36 0.65 13.38
C THR A 61 4.80 -0.30 12.28
N LEU A 62 4.01 -1.31 11.96
CA LEU A 62 4.21 -2.16 10.79
C LEU A 62 3.25 -1.75 9.67
N ASP A 63 3.78 -1.59 8.47
CA ASP A 63 3.01 -1.62 7.23
C ASP A 63 3.44 -2.81 6.39
N VAL A 64 2.50 -3.37 5.64
CA VAL A 64 2.72 -4.52 4.77
C VAL A 64 2.36 -4.15 3.33
N MET A 65 3.27 -4.45 2.41
CA MET A 65 2.99 -4.54 0.98
C MET A 65 3.03 -6.01 0.59
N TYR A 66 1.86 -6.60 0.35
CA TYR A 66 1.73 -7.98 -0.07
C TYR A 66 1.65 -8.10 -1.59
N LEU A 67 2.67 -8.69 -2.20
CA LEU A 67 2.77 -8.89 -3.64
C LEU A 67 2.66 -10.38 -3.92
N HIS A 68 1.76 -10.77 -4.79
CA HIS A 68 1.54 -12.20 -5.05
C HIS A 68 1.09 -12.44 -6.49
N ASP A 69 1.19 -13.68 -6.92
CA ASP A 69 0.51 -14.15 -8.13
C ASP A 69 -0.96 -14.44 -7.83
N LYS A 70 -1.77 -14.53 -8.88
CA LYS A 70 -3.17 -14.96 -8.74
C LYS A 70 -3.27 -16.32 -8.01
N PRO A 71 -4.37 -16.55 -7.28
CA PRO A 71 -4.65 -17.85 -6.68
C PRO A 71 -4.53 -18.98 -7.71
N GLY A 72 -3.86 -20.06 -7.32
CA GLY A 72 -3.61 -21.25 -8.11
C GLY A 72 -3.37 -22.46 -7.21
N PRO A 73 -3.18 -23.67 -7.78
CA PRO A 73 -3.04 -24.90 -6.99
C PRO A 73 -1.82 -24.92 -6.08
N ASP A 74 -0.78 -24.13 -6.40
CA ASP A 74 0.50 -24.13 -5.70
C ASP A 74 0.66 -22.98 -4.69
N ASN A 75 -0.40 -22.18 -4.46
CA ASN A 75 -0.35 -21.03 -3.56
C ASN A 75 -1.64 -20.83 -2.73
N CYS A 76 -1.57 -20.02 -1.69
CA CYS A 76 -2.67 -19.71 -0.78
C CYS A 76 -2.68 -18.22 -0.39
N PRO A 77 -2.81 -17.28 -1.35
CA PRO A 77 -2.61 -15.86 -1.09
C PRO A 77 -3.58 -15.27 -0.05
N GLN A 78 -4.82 -15.79 0.03
CA GLN A 78 -5.77 -15.37 1.08
C GLN A 78 -5.26 -15.73 2.47
N GLU A 79 -4.82 -16.97 2.69
CA GLU A 79 -4.31 -17.39 4.00
C GLU A 79 -3.04 -16.59 4.39
N VAL A 80 -2.20 -16.28 3.41
CA VAL A 80 -1.02 -15.43 3.60
C VAL A 80 -1.44 -14.01 3.98
N TYR A 81 -2.41 -13.43 3.28
CA TYR A 81 -2.96 -12.11 3.59
C TYR A 81 -3.51 -12.07 5.01
N ASP A 82 -4.35 -13.03 5.40
CA ASP A 82 -4.95 -13.12 6.73
C ASP A 82 -3.86 -13.20 7.83
N THR A 83 -2.80 -13.98 7.58
CA THR A 83 -1.66 -14.09 8.51
C THR A 83 -0.88 -12.77 8.63
N LEU A 84 -0.78 -12.00 7.53
CA LEU A 84 -0.13 -10.70 7.54
C LEU A 84 -0.98 -9.63 8.25
N VAL A 85 -2.30 -9.66 8.10
CA VAL A 85 -3.25 -8.83 8.86
C VAL A 85 -3.07 -9.10 10.35
N GLU A 86 -3.12 -10.37 10.75
CA GLU A 86 -2.91 -10.78 12.14
C GLU A 86 -1.57 -10.26 12.68
N ALA A 87 -0.47 -10.47 11.95
CA ALA A 87 0.85 -9.99 12.36
C ALA A 87 0.90 -8.46 12.52
N LEU A 88 0.24 -7.72 11.62
CA LEU A 88 0.14 -6.26 11.67
C LEU A 88 -0.66 -5.78 12.88
N GLU A 89 -1.80 -6.40 13.18
CA GLU A 89 -2.62 -6.08 14.36
C GLU A 89 -1.87 -6.29 15.68
N HIS A 90 -1.02 -7.32 15.76
CA HIS A 90 -0.27 -7.69 16.96
C HIS A 90 0.83 -6.69 17.33
N VAL A 91 1.50 -6.07 16.36
CA VAL A 91 2.74 -5.31 16.62
C VAL A 91 2.60 -3.80 16.50
N THR A 92 1.54 -3.32 15.82
CA THR A 92 1.49 -1.93 15.34
C THR A 92 1.00 -0.96 16.43
N GLU A 93 1.80 0.06 16.74
CA GLU A 93 1.51 1.15 17.70
C GLU A 93 0.48 2.16 17.17
N TYR A 94 0.63 2.60 15.92
CA TYR A 94 -0.32 3.48 15.22
C TYR A 94 -1.18 2.66 14.24
N GLU A 95 -2.03 3.31 13.45
CA GLU A 95 -2.71 2.63 12.34
C GLU A 95 -1.67 2.01 11.40
N GLY A 96 -1.77 0.71 11.10
CA GLY A 96 -0.89 -0.01 10.18
C GLY A 96 -1.61 -0.27 8.87
N TYR A 97 -0.94 -0.06 7.74
CA TYR A 97 -1.52 -0.29 6.42
C TYR A 97 -1.10 -1.64 5.85
N ILE A 98 -2.04 -2.35 5.23
CA ILE A 98 -1.80 -3.55 4.43
C ILE A 98 -2.29 -3.32 3.00
N LEU A 99 -1.36 -3.26 2.05
CA LEU A 99 -1.62 -2.98 0.64
C LEU A 99 -1.27 -4.22 -0.18
N GLU A 100 -2.21 -4.71 -0.98
CA GLU A 100 -2.07 -5.94 -1.75
C GLU A 100 -2.03 -5.69 -3.27
N SER A 101 -1.23 -6.44 -4.02
CA SER A 101 -1.27 -6.44 -5.49
C SER A 101 -0.95 -7.81 -6.08
N GLY A 102 -1.94 -8.40 -6.76
CA GLY A 102 -1.85 -9.71 -7.42
C GLY A 102 -1.37 -9.70 -8.89
N GLN A 103 -1.18 -8.52 -9.49
CA GLN A 103 -0.99 -8.36 -10.95
C GLN A 103 0.37 -7.74 -11.31
N GLY A 104 1.19 -7.36 -10.32
CA GLY A 104 2.52 -6.82 -10.53
C GLY A 104 2.61 -5.51 -11.34
N LEU A 105 1.48 -4.82 -11.60
CA LEU A 105 1.49 -3.59 -12.37
C LEU A 105 2.29 -2.50 -11.64
N ALA A 106 3.41 -2.07 -12.21
CA ALA A 106 4.32 -1.09 -11.61
C ALA A 106 3.58 0.18 -11.14
N ARG A 107 2.59 0.66 -11.91
CA ARG A 107 1.77 1.83 -11.54
C ARG A 107 1.01 1.65 -10.23
N VAL A 108 0.50 0.45 -9.95
CA VAL A 108 -0.20 0.14 -8.69
C VAL A 108 0.80 0.14 -7.53
N LEU A 109 1.97 -0.47 -7.73
CA LEU A 109 3.04 -0.46 -6.74
C LEU A 109 3.50 0.95 -6.38
N PHE A 110 3.73 1.80 -7.39
CA PHE A 110 4.09 3.20 -7.18
C PHE A 110 3.02 3.93 -6.38
N ARG A 111 1.74 3.75 -6.71
CA ARG A 111 0.64 4.35 -5.93
C ARG A 111 0.67 3.91 -4.47
N HIS A 112 0.86 2.62 -4.21
CA HIS A 112 0.93 2.11 -2.84
C HIS A 112 2.14 2.65 -2.07
N VAL A 113 3.31 2.75 -2.70
CA VAL A 113 4.50 3.35 -2.07
C VAL A 113 4.27 4.83 -1.72
N LEU A 114 3.60 5.58 -2.60
CA LEU A 114 3.25 6.98 -2.33
C LEU A 114 2.30 7.14 -1.14
N ILE A 115 1.32 6.25 -0.99
CA ILE A 115 0.45 6.21 0.20
C ILE A 115 1.31 6.02 1.47
N LEU A 116 2.28 5.10 1.39
CA LEU A 116 3.19 4.80 2.49
C LEU A 116 4.17 5.94 2.79
N LEU A 117 4.26 7.04 2.04
CA LEU A 117 5.06 8.21 2.45
C LEU A 117 4.44 8.98 3.62
N SER A 118 3.14 8.80 3.85
CA SER A 118 2.43 9.47 4.95
C SER A 118 2.99 9.08 6.33
N HIS A 119 3.08 10.07 7.23
CA HIS A 119 3.58 9.84 8.58
C HIS A 119 2.56 9.02 9.40
N PRO A 120 2.96 7.98 10.17
CA PRO A 120 2.03 7.12 10.91
C PRO A 120 1.05 7.85 11.83
N GLN A 121 1.47 8.96 12.45
CA GLN A 121 0.60 9.76 13.33
C GLN A 121 -0.28 10.80 12.61
N GLN A 122 -0.09 11.01 11.30
CA GLN A 122 -0.78 12.05 10.53
C GLN A 122 -1.66 11.48 9.41
N ARG A 123 -1.53 10.19 9.11
CA ARG A 123 -2.37 9.51 8.14
C ARG A 123 -3.73 9.13 8.75
N CYS A 124 -4.75 9.04 7.90
CA CYS A 124 -6.06 8.53 8.27
C CYS A 124 -6.04 7.00 8.44
N VAL A 125 -7.20 6.42 8.79
CA VAL A 125 -7.43 4.97 8.70
C VAL A 125 -7.41 4.55 7.22
N GLN A 126 -6.90 3.36 6.92
CA GLN A 126 -6.70 2.93 5.52
C GLN A 126 -7.99 2.99 4.68
N GLU A 127 -9.13 2.65 5.28
CA GLU A 127 -10.45 2.66 4.64
C GLU A 127 -10.90 4.07 4.19
N TYR A 128 -10.35 5.12 4.79
CA TYR A 128 -10.68 6.52 4.51
C TYR A 128 -9.69 7.21 3.59
N ILE A 129 -8.76 6.48 2.97
CA ILE A 129 -7.84 7.07 1.99
C ILE A 129 -8.62 7.42 0.72
N ASP A 130 -8.99 8.69 0.58
CA ASP A 130 -9.44 9.24 -0.68
C ASP A 130 -8.22 9.64 -1.54
N ILE A 131 -7.91 8.84 -2.55
CA ILE A 131 -6.84 9.17 -3.49
C ILE A 131 -7.46 10.01 -4.61
N PRO A 132 -7.05 11.29 -4.77
CA PRO A 132 -7.59 12.14 -5.80
C PRO A 132 -7.53 11.46 -7.17
N LYS A 133 -8.68 11.38 -7.84
CA LYS A 133 -8.77 10.82 -9.20
C LYS A 133 -7.80 11.56 -10.11
N SER A 134 -7.17 10.82 -11.02
CA SER A 134 -6.18 11.37 -11.95
C SER A 134 -6.70 12.61 -12.67
N LEU A 135 -5.96 13.72 -12.56
CA LEU A 135 -6.25 14.99 -13.25
C LEU A 135 -6.28 14.83 -14.77
N ALA A 136 -5.65 13.79 -15.32
CA ALA A 136 -5.60 13.51 -16.76
C ALA A 136 -6.97 13.16 -17.39
N LYS A 137 -8.01 12.89 -16.59
CA LYS A 137 -9.39 12.73 -17.09
C LYS A 137 -10.19 14.04 -17.14
N LYS A 138 -9.64 15.17 -16.67
CA LYS A 138 -10.19 16.51 -16.91
C LYS A 138 -9.59 17.09 -18.20
N ALA A 139 -9.78 16.41 -19.33
CA ALA A 139 -9.75 17.13 -20.59
C ALA A 139 -11.01 18.03 -20.61
N PRO A 140 -10.92 19.31 -20.99
CA PRO A 140 -12.11 20.13 -21.15
C PRO A 140 -13.02 19.45 -22.18
N GLN A 141 -14.26 19.14 -21.78
CA GLN A 141 -15.29 18.83 -22.77
C GLN A 141 -15.50 20.12 -23.55
N VAL A 142 -15.10 20.11 -24.82
CA VAL A 142 -15.49 21.15 -25.76
C VAL A 142 -17.01 21.03 -25.89
N GLU A 143 -17.75 21.97 -25.32
CA GLU A 143 -19.19 22.09 -25.58
C GLU A 143 -19.39 22.25 -27.10
N PRO A 144 -20.38 21.57 -27.72
CA PRO A 144 -20.69 21.81 -29.12
C PRO A 144 -21.12 23.27 -29.28
N MET A 145 -20.37 24.05 -30.08
CA MET A 145 -20.80 25.39 -30.46
C MET A 145 -22.18 25.30 -31.09
N ALA A 146 -23.15 26.01 -30.52
CA ALA A 146 -24.45 26.22 -31.13
C ALA A 146 -24.23 26.87 -32.51
N ILE A 147 -24.65 26.18 -33.56
CA ILE A 147 -24.77 26.75 -34.90
C ILE A 147 -25.98 27.70 -34.81
N GLU A 148 -25.71 29.01 -34.75
CA GLU A 148 -26.76 30.01 -34.94
C GLU A 148 -27.25 29.93 -36.38
N ASP A 149 -28.50 29.52 -36.53
CA ASP A 149 -29.25 29.47 -37.77
C ASP A 149 -29.53 30.90 -38.25
N ASN A 150 -28.73 31.35 -39.22
CA ASN A 150 -28.79 32.71 -39.75
C ASN A 150 -29.87 32.75 -40.85
N SER A 151 -31.13 32.96 -40.47
CA SER A 151 -32.22 33.19 -41.41
C SER A 151 -32.16 34.62 -41.98
N PRO A 152 -32.23 34.83 -43.32
CA PRO A 152 -32.06 36.14 -43.94
C PRO A 152 -33.32 37.01 -43.86
N VAL A 153 -33.13 38.29 -43.47
CA VAL A 153 -34.16 39.33 -43.43
C VAL A 153 -34.50 39.79 -44.86
N PRO A 154 -35.78 39.88 -45.27
CA PRO A 154 -36.13 40.40 -46.59
C PRO A 154 -36.11 41.93 -46.57
N VAL A 155 -35.29 42.55 -47.41
CA VAL A 155 -35.35 43.99 -47.69
C VAL A 155 -36.22 44.20 -48.93
N SER A 156 -37.36 44.85 -48.74
CA SER A 156 -38.19 45.40 -49.81
C SER A 156 -37.83 46.87 -49.98
N SER A 157 -37.56 47.31 -51.22
CA SER A 157 -37.82 48.69 -51.69
C SER A 157 -37.67 48.79 -53.21
N GLN A 158 -38.75 49.28 -53.82
CA GLN A 158 -38.93 50.09 -55.05
C GLN A 158 -37.96 49.95 -56.22
#